data_AF-A0AAV3AYR5-F1
#
_entry.id   AF-A0AAV3AYR5-F1
#
_cell.length_a   1.000
_cell.length_b   1.000
_cell.length_c   1.000
_cell.angle_alpha   90.00
_cell.angle_beta   90.00
_cell.angle_gamma   90.00
#
_symmetry.space_group_name_H-M   'P 1'
#
loop_
_entity.id
_entity.type
_entity.pdbx_description
1 polymer ?
#
loop_
_entity_poly.entity_id
_entity_poly.type
_entity_poly.pdbx_seq_one_letter_code
_entity_poly.pdbx_strand_id
1 'polypeptide(L)' 'MNKPAIVELEFGLAYFVLSMFYWLYEGTRRPGQRKKGEKSAYSVFNPGCEAIEGTLTAEQFERDLQYRPLAGT' A
#
# COMPACT_ATOMS: atom_id res chain seq x y z
N MET A 1 46.56 -13.33 9.01
CA MET A 1 46.01 -12.58 7.85
C MET A 1 45.00 -13.49 7.17
N ASN A 2 43.70 -13.14 7.21
CA ASN A 2 42.62 -13.63 6.34
C ASN A 2 41.29 -12.98 6.81
N LYS A 3 40.83 -11.94 6.13
CA LYS A 3 39.50 -11.32 6.30
C LYS A 3 38.62 -11.39 5.02
N PRO A 4 38.64 -12.45 4.18
CA PRO A 4 37.79 -12.48 2.98
C PRO A 4 36.29 -12.62 3.30
N ALA A 5 35.94 -13.33 4.38
CA ALA A 5 34.55 -13.70 4.66
C ALA A 5 33.62 -12.50 4.96
N ILE A 6 34.14 -11.41 5.53
CA ILE A 6 33.32 -10.24 5.89
C ILE A 6 32.96 -9.45 4.64
N VAL A 7 33.91 -9.29 3.71
CA VAL A 7 33.69 -8.55 2.46
C VAL A 7 32.68 -9.28 1.57
N GLU A 8 32.77 -10.61 1.47
CA GLU A 8 31.82 -11.42 0.72
C GLU A 8 30.40 -11.39 1.32
N LEU A 9 30.30 -11.38 2.66
CA LEU A 9 29.01 -11.26 3.35
C LEU A 9 28.37 -9.88 3.14
N GLU A 10 29.15 -8.80 3.22
CA GLU A 10 28.66 -7.43 2.99
C GLU A 10 28.19 -7.22 1.54
N PHE A 11 28.95 -7.73 0.56
CA PHE A 11 28.54 -7.71 -0.84
C PHE A 11 27.32 -8.58 -1.12
N GLY A 12 27.26 -9.78 -0.53
CA GLY A 12 26.11 -10.68 -0.66
C GLY A 12 24.83 -10.09 -0.08
N LEU A 13 24.92 -9.43 1.08
CA LEU A 13 23.79 -8.76 1.72
C LEU A 13 23.31 -7.57 0.87
N ALA A 14 24.21 -6.73 0.38
CA ALA A 14 23.86 -5.60 -0.48
C ALA A 14 23.15 -6.08 -1.76
N TYR A 15 23.65 -7.14 -2.41
CA TYR A 15 23.02 -7.74 -3.58
C TYR A 15 21.63 -8.32 -3.27
N PHE A 16 21.49 -9.02 -2.14
CA PHE A 16 20.21 -9.56 -1.70
C PHE A 16 19.17 -8.46 -1.45
N VAL A 17 19.54 -7.41 -0.71
CA VAL A 17 18.65 -6.27 -0.42
C VAL A 17 18.24 -5.55 -1.71
N LEU A 18 19.20 -5.26 -2.60
CA LEU A 18 18.90 -4.60 -3.88
C LEU A 18 18.01 -5.46 -4.79
N SER A 19 18.23 -6.77 -4.83
CA SER A 19 17.38 -7.70 -5.59
C SER A 19 15.98 -7.82 -5.01
N MET A 20 15.82 -7.79 -3.68
CA MET A 20 14.50 -7.69 -3.03
C MET A 20 13.75 -6.43 -3.48
N PHE A 21 14.42 -5.27 -3.49
CA PHE A 21 13.81 -4.03 -3.97
C PHE A 21 13.46 -4.10 -5.46
N TYR A 22 14.30 -4.74 -6.28
CA TYR A 22 14.00 -4.97 -7.69
C TYR A 22 12.75 -5.84 -7.89
N TRP A 23 12.63 -6.95 -7.15
CA TRP A 23 11.45 -7.82 -7.21
C TRP A 23 10.18 -7.12 -6.71
N LEU A 24 10.28 -6.34 -5.64
CA LEU A 24 9.18 -5.52 -5.14
C LEU A 24 8.76 -4.49 -6.18
N TYR A 25 9.72 -3.80 -6.80
CA TYR A 25 9.47 -2.84 -7.86
C TYR A 25 8.79 -3.53 -9.04
N GLU A 26 9.30 -4.65 -9.55
CA GLU A 26 8.70 -5.37 -10.67
C GLU A 26 7.28 -5.87 -10.33
N GLY A 27 7.05 -6.35 -9.11
CA GLY A 27 5.74 -6.79 -8.65
C GLY A 27 4.72 -5.67 -8.41
N THR A 28 5.18 -4.47 -8.03
CA THR A 28 4.32 -3.30 -7.76
C THR A 28 4.20 -2.36 -8.95
N ARG A 29 5.14 -2.41 -9.89
CA ARG A 29 5.13 -1.74 -11.19
C ARG A 29 4.09 -2.44 -12.06
N ARG A 30 2.81 -2.21 -11.76
CA ARG A 30 1.68 -2.69 -12.57
C ARG A 30 1.93 -2.30 -14.04
N PRO A 31 2.13 -3.26 -14.98
CA PRO A 31 2.17 -2.97 -16.42
C PRO A 31 0.76 -2.85 -17.00
N GLY A 32 -0.27 -3.22 -16.22
CA GLY A 32 -1.65 -3.16 -16.65
C GLY A 32 -2.22 -1.77 -16.44
N GLN A 33 -2.60 -1.12 -17.54
CA GLN A 33 -3.70 -0.16 -17.50
C GLN A 33 -4.79 -0.73 -16.59
N ARG A 34 -5.18 0.01 -15.55
CA ARG A 34 -6.36 -0.31 -14.73
C ARG A 34 -7.44 -0.83 -15.67
N LYS A 35 -7.90 -2.07 -15.49
CA LYS A 35 -8.94 -2.62 -16.38
C LYS A 35 -10.10 -1.63 -16.34
N LYS A 36 -10.61 -1.22 -17.50
CA LYS A 36 -11.71 -0.27 -17.63
C LYS A 36 -12.91 -0.80 -16.82
N GLY A 37 -13.11 -0.29 -15.59
CA GLY A 37 -14.11 -0.79 -14.63
C GLY A 37 -13.58 -1.33 -13.29
N GLU A 38 -12.27 -1.36 -13.03
CA GLU A 38 -11.72 -1.71 -11.71
C GLU A 38 -12.09 -0.59 -10.72
N LYS A 39 -13.05 -0.85 -9.82
CA LYS A 39 -13.46 0.11 -8.79
C LYS A 39 -12.24 0.48 -7.94
N SER A 40 -11.96 1.77 -7.86
CA SER A 40 -11.01 2.38 -6.95
C SER A 40 -11.51 2.31 -5.52
N ALA A 41 -10.57 2.22 -4.57
CA ALA A 41 -10.87 2.26 -3.14
C ALA A 41 -11.51 3.60 -2.72
N TYR A 42 -11.26 4.67 -3.48
CA TYR A 42 -11.91 5.96 -3.27
C TYR A 42 -13.03 6.12 -4.29
N SER A 43 -14.25 6.28 -3.79
CA SER A 43 -15.48 6.49 -4.56
C SER A 43 -15.37 7.62 -5.59
N VAL A 44 -14.60 8.68 -5.31
CA VAL A 44 -14.36 9.82 -6.21
C VAL A 44 -13.86 9.39 -7.60
N PHE A 45 -13.14 8.26 -7.68
CA PHE A 45 -12.62 7.75 -8.96
C PHE A 45 -13.52 6.68 -9.59
N ASN A 46 -14.65 6.33 -8.97
CA ASN A 46 -15.63 5.38 -9.48
C ASN A 46 -16.76 6.12 -10.19
N PRO A 47 -17.31 5.56 -11.29
CA PRO A 47 -18.50 6.13 -11.92
C PRO A 47 -19.64 6.22 -10.90
N GLY A 48 -20.28 7.39 -10.78
CA GLY A 48 -21.39 7.59 -9.86
C GLY A 48 -21.01 7.70 -8.38
N CYS A 49 -19.73 7.90 -8.05
CA CYS A 49 -19.25 7.93 -6.66
C CYS A 49 -19.57 6.63 -5.88
N GLU A 50 -19.63 5.49 -6.56
CA GLU A 50 -19.93 4.22 -5.91
C GLU A 50 -18.74 3.77 -5.04
N ALA A 51 -18.99 3.49 -3.76
CA ALA A 51 -18.03 2.80 -2.90
C ALA A 51 -17.86 1.34 -3.33
N ILE A 52 -16.74 0.71 -2.97
CA ILE A 52 -16.57 -0.73 -3.16
C ILE A 52 -17.47 -1.44 -2.12
N GLU A 53 -18.16 -2.50 -2.55
CA GLU A 53 -19.00 -3.29 -1.66
C GLU A 53 -18.15 -3.86 -0.50
N GLY A 54 -18.52 -3.53 0.74
CA GLY A 54 -17.77 -3.88 1.95
C GLY A 54 -16.82 -2.81 2.50
N THR A 55 -16.69 -1.63 1.85
CA THR A 55 -16.01 -0.47 2.45
C THR A 55 -17.00 0.37 3.27
N LEU A 56 -16.57 0.91 4.42
CA LEU A 56 -17.37 1.88 5.20
C LEU A 56 -17.80 3.03 4.28
N THR A 57 -19.09 3.37 4.28
CA THR A 57 -19.57 4.52 3.52
C THR A 57 -18.94 5.80 4.08
N ALA A 58 -18.76 6.83 3.25
CA ALA A 58 -18.14 8.07 3.67
C ALA A 58 -18.90 8.71 4.84
N GLU A 59 -20.22 8.60 4.85
CA GLU A 59 -21.09 9.13 5.92
C GLU A 59 -20.92 8.36 7.23
N GLN A 60 -20.68 7.04 7.15
CA GLN A 60 -20.42 6.22 8.32
C GLN A 60 -19.00 6.46 8.85
N PHE A 61 -18.02 6.61 7.97
CA PHE A 61 -16.67 7.03 8.33
C PHE A 61 -16.66 8.42 8.98
N GLU A 62 -17.38 9.39 8.43
CA GLU A 62 -17.50 10.73 9.03
C GLU A 62 -18.17 10.69 10.40
N ARG A 63 -19.21 9.87 10.59
CA ARG A 63 -19.87 9.67 11.89
C ARG A 63 -18.93 9.05 12.93
N ASP A 64 -18.16 8.04 12.53
CA ASP A 64 -17.23 7.33 13.40
C ASP A 64 -15.97 8.18 13.70
N LEU A 65 -15.51 8.98 12.75
CA LEU A 65 -14.35 9.87 12.90
C LEU A 65 -14.72 11.20 13.59
N GLN A 66 -15.96 11.68 13.47
CA GLN A 66 -16.54 12.75 14.30
C GLN A 66 -16.88 12.24 15.71
N TYR A 67 -16.10 11.30 16.25
CA TYR A 67 -16.10 10.96 17.66
C TYR A 67 -15.88 12.26 18.45
N ARG A 68 -16.95 12.83 18.98
CA ARG A 68 -16.93 13.94 19.94
C ARG A 68 -16.76 13.30 21.33
N PRO A 69 -15.60 13.37 21.99
CA PRO A 69 -15.55 13.06 23.42
C PRO A 69 -15.98 14.32 24.17
N LEU A 70 -17.24 14.74 24.08
CA LEU A 70 -17.80 15.80 24.93
C LEU A 70 -19.30 15.59 25.18
N ALA A 71 -19.60 14.54 25.94
CA ALA A 71 -20.72 14.54 26.88
C ALA A 71 -20.12 13.94 28.17
N GLY A 72 -19.66 14.73 29.14
CA GLY A 72 -20.44 15.76 29.79
C GLY A 72 -21.33 15.12 30.84
N THR A 73 -20.73 14.50 31.86
CA THR A 73 -21.30 14.28 33.21
C THR A 73 -20.18 14.43 34.22
#